data_AF-G5K4E2-F1
#
_entry.id   AF-G5K4E2-F1
#
_cell.length_a   1.000
_cell.length_b   1.000
_cell.length_c   1.000
_cell.angle_alpha   90.00
_cell.angle_beta   90.00
_cell.angle_gamma   90.00
#
_symmetry.space_group_name_H-M   'P 1'
#
loop_
_entity.id
_entity.type
_entity.pdbx_description
1 polymer ?
#
loop_
_entity_poly.entity_id
_entity_poly.type
_entity_poly.pdbx_seq_one_letter_code
_entity_poly.pdbx_strand_id
1 'polypeptide(L)'
;MVRGLENRHVQLIAIAGTIGTGLFLGAGRSIALTGPSIIFVYMITGAFMFMMMRAIGEMLYFDPDQHTFINFITKYIGPGWGYFSGLSYWISLIFIGMAEITAVGSYVQFWFPTWPSWLIQLVFLVLLSSINLIAVRVFGETEFWFAMIKIVAILALIATAIFMVLTGFETHTGHASLSNIFDHFSMFPNGTLQFFMSFLYVPKWDIAVLYGFPNGFLCLPSY
;
A
#
# COMPACT_ATOMS: atom_id res chain seq x y z
N MET A 1 7.45 29.12 -6.59
CA MET A 1 6.70 28.68 -5.38
C MET A 1 7.63 27.87 -4.51
N VAL A 2 7.97 28.38 -3.32
CA VAL A 2 8.92 27.72 -2.40
C VAL A 2 8.30 26.42 -1.91
N ARG A 3 8.92 25.29 -2.30
CA ARG A 3 8.49 23.93 -1.96
C ARG A 3 8.72 23.71 -0.46
N GLY A 4 7.63 23.54 0.29
CA GLY A 4 7.64 23.44 1.76
C GLY A 4 7.98 22.06 2.33
N LEU A 5 8.34 21.08 1.51
CA LEU A 5 8.78 19.76 1.97
C LEU A 5 10.26 19.55 1.65
N GLU A 6 11.07 19.34 2.68
CA GLU A 6 12.43 18.84 2.51
C GLU A 6 12.42 17.48 1.80
N ASN A 7 13.47 17.19 1.03
CA ASN A 7 13.59 15.96 0.24
C ASN A 7 13.38 14.68 1.09
N ARG A 8 13.73 14.73 2.38
CA ARG A 8 13.49 13.66 3.36
C ARG A 8 11.99 13.40 3.61
N HIS A 9 11.16 14.43 3.67
CA HIS A 9 9.72 14.26 3.86
C HIS A 9 9.06 13.57 2.67
N VAL A 10 9.44 13.96 1.46
CA VAL A 10 8.93 13.36 0.22
C VAL A 10 9.32 11.88 0.12
N GLN A 11 10.57 11.53 0.47
CA GLN A 11 11.02 10.13 0.47
C GLN A 11 10.28 9.28 1.51
N LEU A 12 10.01 9.82 2.70
CA LEU A 12 9.29 9.09 3.75
C LEU A 12 7.81 8.90 3.39
N ILE A 13 7.16 9.90 2.81
CA ILE A 13 5.80 9.77 2.27
C ILE A 13 5.77 8.71 1.18
N ALA A 14 6.74 8.73 0.25
CA ALA A 14 6.86 7.71 -0.78
C ALA A 14 6.94 6.30 -0.19
N ILE A 15 7.86 6.04 0.75
CA ILE A 15 8.04 4.72 1.40
C ILE A 15 6.76 4.28 2.14
N ALA A 16 6.14 5.18 2.91
CA ALA A 16 4.96 4.85 3.69
C ALA A 16 3.69 4.71 2.85
N GLY A 17 3.62 5.39 1.70
CA GLY A 17 2.62 5.18 0.67
C GLY A 17 2.74 3.79 0.08
N THR A 18 3.95 3.34 -0.26
CA THR A 18 4.18 1.96 -0.72
C THR A 18 3.70 0.96 0.34
N ILE A 19 4.15 1.08 1.60
CA ILE A 19 3.78 0.16 2.69
C ILE A 19 2.26 0.10 2.89
N GLY A 20 1.59 1.26 2.84
CA GLY A 20 0.13 1.36 2.80
C GLY A 20 -0.62 0.72 3.98
N THR A 21 -1.94 0.79 3.94
CA THR A 21 -2.84 0.01 4.81
C THR A 21 -2.93 -1.46 4.36
N GLY A 22 -2.57 -1.72 3.10
CA GLY A 22 -2.56 -3.04 2.47
C GLY A 22 -1.57 -4.04 3.07
N LEU A 23 -0.44 -3.60 3.66
CA LEU A 23 0.47 -4.52 4.34
C LEU A 23 -0.21 -5.18 5.55
N PHE A 24 -0.90 -4.43 6.40
CA PHE A 24 -1.47 -5.01 7.63
C PHE A 24 -2.74 -5.81 7.38
N LEU A 25 -3.68 -5.28 6.59
CA LEU A 25 -4.94 -5.98 6.31
C LEU A 25 -4.77 -7.04 5.22
N GLY A 26 -4.02 -6.73 4.17
CA GLY A 26 -3.83 -7.58 3.00
C GLY A 26 -2.80 -8.67 3.24
N ALA A 27 -1.63 -8.37 3.84
CA ALA A 27 -0.63 -9.41 4.05
C ALA A 27 -1.12 -10.48 5.04
N GLY A 28 -1.91 -10.13 6.06
CA GLY A 28 -2.51 -11.12 6.96
C GLY A 28 -3.37 -12.14 6.21
N ARG A 29 -4.22 -11.70 5.28
CA ARG A 29 -5.03 -12.58 4.43
C ARG A 29 -4.17 -13.39 3.47
N SER A 30 -3.20 -12.76 2.83
CA SER A 30 -2.29 -13.46 1.89
C SER A 30 -1.47 -14.54 2.60
N ILE A 31 -0.96 -14.27 3.81
CA ILE A 31 -0.22 -15.23 4.64
C ILE A 31 -1.14 -16.39 5.04
N ALA A 32 -2.36 -16.11 5.48
CA ALA A 32 -3.32 -17.15 5.85
C ALA A 32 -3.67 -18.08 4.66
N LEU A 33 -3.77 -17.52 3.44
CA LEU A 33 -4.09 -18.27 2.23
C LEU A 33 -2.91 -19.08 1.68
N THR A 34 -1.67 -18.57 1.74
CA THR A 34 -0.50 -19.23 1.11
C THR A 34 0.45 -19.92 2.05
N GLY A 35 0.42 -19.58 3.34
CA GLY A 35 1.40 -20.06 4.30
C GLY A 35 2.83 -19.66 3.90
N PRO A 36 3.83 -20.55 4.07
CA PRO A 36 5.24 -20.23 3.84
C PRO A 36 5.57 -19.84 2.38
N SER A 37 4.77 -20.28 1.40
CA SER A 37 5.01 -19.97 -0.02
C SER A 37 4.88 -18.48 -0.38
N ILE A 38 4.34 -17.64 0.52
CA ILE A 38 4.19 -16.20 0.29
C ILE A 38 5.52 -15.47 -0.01
N ILE A 39 6.64 -16.02 0.48
CA ILE A 39 7.98 -15.47 0.23
C ILE A 39 8.28 -15.46 -1.28
N PHE A 40 7.92 -16.54 -2.00
CA PHE A 40 8.10 -16.62 -3.45
C PHE A 40 7.20 -15.66 -4.20
N VAL A 41 5.96 -15.48 -3.73
CA VAL A 41 4.99 -14.55 -4.31
C VAL A 41 5.55 -13.12 -4.24
N TYR A 42 5.98 -12.69 -3.05
CA TYR A 42 6.58 -11.36 -2.88
C TYR A 42 7.90 -11.20 -3.64
N MET A 43 8.72 -12.25 -3.75
CA MET A 43 9.98 -12.19 -4.50
C MET A 43 9.73 -12.00 -6.00
N ILE A 44 8.81 -12.77 -6.59
CA ILE A 44 8.48 -12.69 -8.03
C ILE A 44 7.79 -11.36 -8.33
N THR A 45 6.78 -10.98 -7.56
CA THR A 45 6.08 -9.70 -7.75
C THR A 45 7.01 -8.51 -7.51
N GLY A 46 7.86 -8.58 -6.49
CA GLY A 46 8.86 -7.55 -6.20
C GLY A 46 9.90 -7.40 -7.31
N ALA A 47 10.39 -8.50 -7.88
CA ALA A 47 11.30 -8.46 -9.03
C ALA A 47 10.66 -7.81 -10.26
N PHE A 48 9.41 -8.16 -10.56
CA PHE A 48 8.67 -7.56 -11.67
C PHE A 48 8.42 -6.05 -11.43
N MET A 49 8.00 -5.66 -10.23
CA MET A 49 7.82 -4.26 -9.86
C MET A 49 9.13 -3.48 -9.94
N PHE A 50 10.25 -4.05 -9.47
CA PHE A 50 11.56 -3.42 -9.57
C PHE A 50 11.96 -3.13 -11.02
N MET A 51 11.78 -4.09 -11.93
CA MET A 51 12.04 -3.90 -13.35
C MET A 51 11.14 -2.82 -13.96
N MET A 52 9.86 -2.81 -13.59
CA MET A 52 8.90 -1.79 -14.06
C MET A 52 9.29 -0.38 -13.58
N MET A 53 9.59 -0.22 -12.30
CA MET A 53 10.00 1.07 -11.73
C MET A 53 11.30 1.58 -12.38
N ARG A 54 12.24 0.67 -12.65
CA ARG A 54 13.49 1.00 -13.35
C ARG A 54 13.22 1.48 -14.78
N ALA A 55 12.37 0.77 -15.53
CA ALA A 55 12.02 1.16 -16.90
C ALA A 55 11.37 2.54 -16.94
N ILE A 56 10.43 2.83 -16.02
CA ILE A 56 9.80 4.15 -15.93
C ILE A 56 10.83 5.22 -15.53
N GLY A 57 11.75 4.91 -14.62
CA GLY A 57 12.84 5.81 -14.24
C GLY A 57 13.77 6.15 -15.41
N GLU A 58 14.10 5.18 -16.25
CA GLU A 58 14.89 5.39 -17.47
C GLU A 58 14.13 6.25 -18.51
N MET A 59 12.80 6.06 -18.65
CA MET A 59 11.95 6.91 -19.50
C MET A 59 11.89 8.35 -18.99
N LEU A 60 11.77 8.56 -17.68
CA LEU A 60 11.74 9.89 -17.06
C LEU A 60 13.06 10.65 -17.24
N TYR A 61 14.18 9.93 -17.26
CA TYR A 61 15.50 10.51 -17.55
C TYR A 61 15.64 10.88 -19.03
N PHE A 62 15.08 10.08 -19.94
CA PHE A 62 15.17 10.31 -21.38
C PHE A 62 14.31 11.48 -21.87
N ASP A 63 13.09 11.62 -21.34
CA ASP A 63 12.13 12.65 -21.75
C ASP A 63 11.54 13.37 -20.52
N PRO A 64 12.25 14.39 -20.00
CA PRO A 64 11.88 15.08 -18.76
C PRO A 64 10.66 15.99 -18.91
N ASP A 65 10.19 16.24 -20.14
CA ASP A 65 9.00 17.07 -20.40
C ASP A 65 7.70 16.35 -20.00
N GLN A 66 7.74 15.03 -19.83
CA GLN A 66 6.60 14.25 -19.37
C GLN A 66 6.71 13.94 -17.89
N HIS A 67 5.70 14.33 -17.13
CA HIS A 67 5.69 14.24 -15.67
C HIS A 67 4.83 13.10 -15.13
N THR A 68 4.13 12.36 -15.98
CA THR A 68 3.27 11.24 -15.57
C THR A 68 3.46 10.03 -16.50
N PHE A 69 3.27 8.83 -15.96
CA PHE A 69 3.37 7.60 -16.76
C PHE A 69 2.30 7.54 -17.87
N ILE A 70 1.11 8.11 -17.62
CA ILE A 70 0.02 8.17 -18.60
C ILE A 70 0.45 9.02 -19.80
N ASN A 71 1.20 10.10 -19.57
CA ASN A 71 1.71 10.91 -20.67
C ASN A 71 2.73 10.15 -21.52
N PHE A 72 3.59 9.33 -20.91
CA PHE A 72 4.50 8.45 -21.66
C PHE A 72 3.73 7.45 -22.54
N ILE A 73 2.68 6.82 -22.00
CA ILE A 73 1.81 5.92 -22.78
C ILE A 73 1.16 6.66 -23.94
N THR A 74 0.62 7.85 -23.68
CA THR A 74 -0.05 8.70 -24.68
C THR A 74 0.91 9.08 -25.81
N LYS A 75 2.15 9.45 -25.48
CA LYS A 75 3.17 9.90 -26.42
C LYS A 75 3.78 8.76 -27.25
N TYR A 76 4.11 7.63 -26.62
CA TYR A 76 4.83 6.53 -27.28
C TYR A 76 3.94 5.43 -27.86
N ILE A 77 2.76 5.18 -27.27
CA ILE A 77 1.84 4.13 -27.71
C ILE A 77 0.66 4.73 -28.49
N GLY A 78 0.21 5.91 -28.08
CA GLY A 78 -0.80 6.71 -28.77
C GLY A 78 -1.94 7.17 -27.86
N PRO A 79 -2.73 8.14 -28.33
CA PRO A 79 -3.72 8.84 -27.50
C PRO A 79 -4.85 7.94 -26.98
N GLY A 80 -5.28 6.93 -27.76
CA GLY A 80 -6.31 5.98 -27.33
C GLY A 80 -5.89 5.13 -26.13
N TRP A 81 -4.66 4.63 -26.15
CA TRP A 81 -4.08 3.85 -25.04
C TRP A 81 -3.80 4.72 -23.81
N GLY A 82 -3.42 5.98 -24.03
CA GLY A 82 -3.31 7.00 -22.99
C GLY A 82 -4.62 7.20 -22.24
N TYR A 83 -5.72 7.44 -22.97
CA TYR A 83 -7.04 7.61 -22.36
C TYR A 83 -7.51 6.37 -21.60
N PHE A 84 -7.37 5.18 -22.19
CA PHE A 84 -7.73 3.92 -21.53
C PHE A 84 -6.93 3.68 -20.25
N SER A 85 -5.62 3.94 -20.28
CA SER A 85 -4.75 3.79 -19.12
C SER A 85 -5.07 4.82 -18.03
N GLY A 86 -5.40 6.05 -18.42
CA GLY A 86 -5.83 7.11 -17.50
C GLY A 86 -7.15 6.77 -16.80
N LEU A 87 -8.15 6.29 -17.54
CA LEU A 87 -9.41 5.82 -16.95
C LEU A 87 -9.20 4.62 -16.03
N SER A 88 -8.42 3.63 -16.46
CA SER A 88 -8.10 2.44 -15.65
C SER A 88 -7.40 2.83 -14.35
N TYR A 89 -6.48 3.80 -14.43
CA TYR A 89 -5.79 4.36 -13.27
C TYR A 89 -6.78 5.07 -12.34
N TRP A 90 -7.63 5.95 -12.87
CA TRP A 90 -8.63 6.67 -12.07
C TRP A 90 -9.61 5.72 -11.36
N ILE A 91 -10.11 4.71 -12.06
CA ILE A 91 -10.97 3.67 -11.48
C ILE A 91 -10.22 2.91 -10.39
N SER A 92 -8.94 2.60 -10.59
CA SER A 92 -8.12 1.92 -9.58
C SER A 92 -7.98 2.75 -8.29
N LEU A 93 -7.84 4.07 -8.40
CA LEU A 93 -7.80 4.97 -7.24
C LEU A 93 -9.11 4.95 -6.44
N ILE A 94 -10.26 4.87 -7.12
CA ILE A 94 -11.55 4.73 -6.46
C ILE A 94 -11.64 3.41 -5.69
N PHE A 95 -11.22 2.30 -6.31
CA PHE A 95 -11.22 1.00 -5.64
C PHE A 95 -10.30 0.97 -4.42
N ILE A 96 -9.12 1.59 -4.52
CA ILE A 96 -8.18 1.72 -3.40
C ILE A 96 -8.85 2.52 -2.27
N GLY A 97 -9.40 3.71 -2.55
CA GLY A 97 -10.08 4.52 -1.53
C GLY A 97 -11.23 3.79 -0.84
N MET A 98 -12.04 3.04 -1.60
CA MET A 98 -13.10 2.20 -1.02
C MET A 98 -12.56 1.08 -0.14
N ALA A 99 -11.44 0.45 -0.53
CA ALA A 99 -10.78 -0.57 0.26
C ALA A 99 -10.23 0.00 1.59
N GLU A 100 -9.66 1.20 1.57
CA GLU A 100 -9.14 1.86 2.78
C GLU A 100 -10.25 2.23 3.77
N ILE A 101 -11.36 2.79 3.28
CA ILE A 101 -12.52 3.13 4.13
C ILE A 101 -13.12 1.85 4.74
N THR A 102 -13.19 0.77 3.97
CA THR A 102 -13.64 -0.55 4.46
C THR A 102 -12.69 -1.11 5.53
N ALA A 103 -11.39 -0.92 5.37
CA ALA A 103 -10.37 -1.31 6.35
C ALA A 103 -10.58 -0.56 7.67
N VAL A 104 -10.74 0.77 7.61
CA VAL A 104 -11.01 1.60 8.80
C VAL A 104 -12.30 1.16 9.49
N GLY A 105 -13.37 0.91 8.73
CA GLY A 105 -14.62 0.40 9.29
C GLY A 105 -14.43 -0.92 10.04
N SER A 106 -13.65 -1.84 9.47
CA SER A 106 -13.35 -3.14 10.08
C SER A 106 -12.50 -2.99 11.35
N TYR A 107 -11.52 -2.09 11.35
CA TYR A 107 -10.69 -1.82 12.52
C TYR A 107 -11.49 -1.18 13.65
N VAL A 108 -12.32 -0.17 13.40
CA VAL A 108 -13.13 0.46 14.45
C VAL A 108 -14.11 -0.53 15.08
N GLN A 109 -14.69 -1.45 14.28
CA GLN A 109 -15.56 -2.51 14.79
C GLN A 109 -14.85 -3.50 15.72
N PHE A 110 -13.52 -3.62 15.67
CA PHE A 110 -12.78 -4.41 16.65
C PHE A 110 -12.96 -3.88 18.08
N TRP A 111 -12.98 -2.56 18.26
CA TRP A 111 -13.20 -1.93 19.57
C TRP A 111 -14.67 -1.63 19.86
N PHE A 112 -15.46 -1.34 18.83
CA PHE A 112 -16.89 -1.06 18.92
C PHE A 112 -17.71 -2.01 18.04
N PRO A 113 -17.89 -3.28 18.45
CA PRO A 113 -18.54 -4.30 17.63
C PRO A 113 -20.02 -4.01 17.34
N THR A 114 -20.66 -3.22 18.22
CA THR A 114 -22.09 -2.88 18.11
C THR A 114 -22.36 -1.79 17.08
N TRP A 115 -21.33 -1.08 16.60
CA TRP A 115 -21.50 0.03 15.69
C TRP A 115 -21.61 -0.45 14.24
N PRO A 116 -22.59 0.04 13.47
CA PRO A 116 -22.75 -0.38 12.09
C PRO A 116 -21.59 0.14 11.22
N SER A 117 -20.96 -0.77 10.46
CA SER A 117 -19.78 -0.46 9.64
C SER A 117 -20.04 0.68 8.65
N TRP A 118 -21.21 0.71 8.02
CA TRP A 118 -21.57 1.74 7.04
C TRP A 118 -21.55 3.17 7.64
N LEU A 119 -21.94 3.32 8.91
CA LEU A 119 -21.98 4.61 9.58
C LEU A 119 -20.56 5.10 9.88
N ILE A 120 -19.70 4.20 10.36
CA ILE A 120 -18.28 4.48 10.61
C ILE A 120 -17.59 4.92 9.31
N GLN A 121 -17.82 4.16 8.23
CA GLN A 121 -17.26 4.44 6.92
C GLN A 121 -17.69 5.81 6.37
N LEU A 122 -18.99 6.14 6.48
CA LEU A 122 -19.53 7.43 6.03
C LEU A 122 -18.96 8.59 6.83
N VAL A 123 -18.92 8.47 8.17
CA VAL A 123 -18.34 9.51 9.04
C VAL A 123 -16.86 9.73 8.72
N PHE A 124 -16.09 8.65 8.53
CA PHE A 124 -14.67 8.75 8.19
C PHE A 124 -14.46 9.42 6.83
N LEU A 125 -15.26 9.05 5.82
CA LEU A 125 -15.23 9.68 4.50
C LEU A 125 -15.51 11.18 4.58
N VAL A 126 -16.59 11.59 5.26
CA VAL A 126 -16.97 13.01 5.41
C VAL A 126 -15.87 13.79 6.15
N LEU A 127 -15.32 13.22 7.21
CA LEU A 127 -14.26 13.85 7.99
C LEU A 127 -12.99 14.04 7.14
N LEU A 128 -12.56 13.00 6.41
CA LEU A 128 -11.35 13.04 5.59
C LEU A 128 -11.52 14.00 4.40
N SER A 129 -12.67 13.99 3.74
CA SER A 129 -13.01 14.97 2.70
C SER A 129 -13.06 16.40 3.25
N SER A 130 -13.59 16.61 4.46
CA SER A 130 -13.64 17.95 5.07
C SER A 130 -12.25 18.48 5.39
N ILE A 131 -11.35 17.63 5.90
CA ILE A 131 -9.94 18.00 6.15
C ILE A 131 -9.23 18.34 4.84
N ASN A 132 -9.48 17.59 3.77
CA ASN A 132 -8.89 17.82 2.47
C ASN A 132 -9.23 19.22 1.90
N LEU A 133 -10.46 19.70 2.14
CA LEU A 133 -10.91 21.02 1.67
C LEU A 133 -10.31 22.20 2.44
N ILE A 134 -9.96 22.02 3.73
CA ILE A 134 -9.58 23.13 4.62
C ILE A 134 -8.06 23.37 4.62
N ALA A 135 -7.23 22.34 4.45
CA ALA A 135 -5.80 22.49 4.68
C ALA A 135 -4.90 21.55 3.85
N VAL A 136 -4.76 21.83 2.56
CA VAL A 136 -3.83 21.12 1.64
C VAL A 136 -2.39 21.14 2.17
N ARG A 137 -1.98 22.20 2.89
CA ARG A 137 -0.64 22.31 3.46
C ARG A 137 -0.45 21.47 4.73
N VAL A 138 -1.49 21.33 5.56
CA VAL A 138 -1.45 20.51 6.78
C VAL A 138 -1.50 19.03 6.43
N PHE A 139 -2.12 18.67 5.30
CA PHE A 139 -2.19 17.30 4.82
C PHE A 139 -0.80 16.67 4.67
N GLY A 140 0.15 17.35 4.03
CA GLY A 140 1.51 16.82 3.81
C GLY A 140 2.30 16.59 5.10
N GLU A 141 2.16 17.46 6.11
CA GLU A 141 2.77 17.24 7.43
C GLU A 141 2.09 16.08 8.17
N THR A 142 0.76 15.99 8.10
CA THR A 142 -0.01 14.91 8.73
C THR A 142 0.33 13.54 8.12
N GLU A 143 0.52 13.48 6.80
CA GLU A 143 0.92 12.26 6.09
C GLU A 143 2.33 11.80 6.50
N PHE A 144 3.25 12.74 6.72
CA PHE A 144 4.56 12.43 7.31
C PHE A 144 4.45 11.82 8.71
N TRP A 145 3.60 12.37 9.59
CA TRP A 145 3.37 11.80 10.92
C TRP A 145 2.71 10.41 10.85
N PHE A 146 1.74 10.21 9.96
CA PHE A 146 1.13 8.89 9.73
C PHE A 146 2.13 7.88 9.15
N ALA A 147 3.03 8.32 8.27
CA ALA A 147 4.13 7.51 7.76
C ALA A 147 5.05 7.02 8.89
N MET A 148 5.39 7.91 9.84
CA MET A 148 6.20 7.56 11.01
C MET A 148 5.53 6.49 11.87
N ILE A 149 4.21 6.61 12.11
CA ILE A 149 3.45 5.61 12.89
C ILE A 149 3.50 4.24 12.22
N LYS A 150 3.36 4.16 10.89
CA LYS A 150 3.46 2.88 10.15
C LYS A 150 4.82 2.22 10.33
N ILE A 151 5.91 2.99 10.25
CA ILE A 151 7.27 2.46 10.43
C ILE A 151 7.47 1.94 11.85
N VAL A 152 7.06 2.71 12.87
CA VAL A 152 7.15 2.30 14.27
C VAL A 152 6.33 1.03 14.52
N ALA A 153 5.13 0.91 13.91
CA ALA A 153 4.30 -0.28 14.03
C ALA A 153 4.99 -1.55 13.48
N ILE A 154 5.69 -1.45 12.34
CA ILE A 154 6.46 -2.57 11.78
C ILE A 154 7.59 -2.98 12.74
N LEU A 155 8.35 -1.99 13.25
CA LEU A 155 9.44 -2.26 14.18
C LEU A 155 8.93 -2.90 15.47
N ALA A 156 7.80 -2.44 15.99
CA ALA A 156 7.14 -3.02 17.16
C ALA A 156 6.73 -4.48 16.91
N LEU A 157 6.11 -4.79 15.76
CA LEU A 157 5.74 -6.17 15.42
C LEU A 157 6.95 -7.10 15.31
N ILE A 158 8.04 -6.65 14.71
CA ILE A 158 9.29 -7.44 14.62
C ILE A 158 9.86 -7.67 16.02
N ALA A 159 9.92 -6.63 16.85
CA ALA A 159 10.41 -6.73 18.22
C ALA A 159 9.57 -7.68 19.07
N THR A 160 8.24 -7.60 18.97
CA THR A 160 7.31 -8.53 19.66
C THR A 160 7.49 -9.96 19.16
N ALA A 161 7.66 -10.17 17.85
CA ALA A 161 7.91 -11.50 17.30
C ALA A 161 9.21 -12.12 17.85
N ILE A 162 10.31 -11.35 17.89
CA ILE A 162 11.58 -11.80 18.46
C ILE A 162 11.42 -12.10 19.95
N PHE A 163 10.76 -11.21 20.70
CA PHE A 163 10.50 -11.40 22.13
C PHE A 163 9.74 -12.70 22.40
N MET A 164 8.65 -12.96 21.67
CA MET A 164 7.86 -14.18 21.83
C MET A 164 8.68 -15.45 21.60
N VAL A 165 9.56 -15.45 20.60
CA VAL A 165 10.45 -16.59 20.29
C VAL A 165 11.49 -16.79 21.40
N LEU A 166 12.08 -15.72 21.93
CA LEU A 166 13.09 -15.80 22.99
C LEU A 166 12.51 -16.25 24.34
N THR A 167 11.29 -15.83 24.66
CA THR A 167 10.61 -16.20 25.92
C THR A 167 9.89 -17.54 25.84
N GLY A 168 9.83 -18.18 24.66
CA GLY A 168 9.09 -19.44 24.46
C GLY A 168 7.60 -19.29 24.77
N PHE A 169 7.01 -18.12 24.46
CA PHE A 169 5.68 -17.74 24.93
C PHE A 169 4.63 -18.77 24.49
N GLU A 170 3.83 -19.24 25.45
CA GLU A 170 2.72 -20.16 25.19
C GLU A 170 1.52 -19.39 24.63
N THR A 171 1.17 -19.70 23.39
CA THR A 171 -0.10 -19.28 22.78
C THR A 171 -1.10 -20.44 22.87
N HIS A 172 -2.40 -20.14 22.71
CA HIS A 172 -3.47 -21.15 22.62
C HIS A 172 -3.25 -22.25 21.56
N THR A 173 -2.32 -22.05 20.62
CA THR A 173 -1.95 -22.97 19.54
C THR A 173 -0.59 -23.66 19.73
N GLY A 174 0.14 -23.39 20.83
CA GLY A 174 1.46 -23.97 21.13
C GLY A 174 2.51 -22.94 21.57
N HIS A 175 3.73 -23.41 21.85
CA HIS A 175 4.88 -22.55 22.19
C HIS A 175 5.47 -21.88 20.96
N ALA A 176 5.79 -20.60 21.05
CA ALA A 176 6.58 -19.90 20.04
C ALA A 176 8.04 -20.40 20.07
N SER A 177 8.43 -21.25 19.13
CA SER A 177 9.80 -21.76 19.00
C SER A 177 10.26 -21.74 17.54
N LEU A 178 11.58 -21.70 17.31
CA LEU A 178 12.17 -21.87 15.98
C LEU A 178 11.89 -23.28 15.42
N SER A 179 11.56 -24.25 16.27
CA SER A 179 11.16 -25.61 15.87
C SER A 179 9.89 -25.59 15.02
N ASN A 180 8.94 -24.66 15.28
CA ASN A 180 7.69 -24.54 14.51
C ASN A 180 7.91 -24.16 13.04
N ILE A 181 9.10 -23.71 12.65
CA ILE A 181 9.44 -23.44 11.25
C ILE A 181 9.76 -24.76 10.51
N PHE A 182 10.35 -25.73 11.22
CA PHE A 182 10.83 -26.98 10.64
C PHE A 182 9.88 -28.15 10.89
N ASP A 183 9.19 -28.16 12.03
CA ASP A 183 8.17 -29.15 12.37
C ASP A 183 6.94 -28.94 11.48
N HIS A 184 6.64 -29.92 10.63
CA HIS A 184 5.56 -29.89 9.64
C HIS A 184 5.71 -28.83 8.52
N PHE A 185 6.95 -28.54 8.09
CA PHE A 185 7.19 -27.65 6.95
C PHE A 185 6.58 -28.21 5.65
N SER A 186 5.43 -27.66 5.27
CA SER A 186 4.87 -27.78 3.92
C SER A 186 4.94 -26.41 3.26
N MET A 187 5.60 -26.31 2.10
CA MET A 187 5.65 -25.04 1.35
C MET A 187 4.27 -24.60 0.88
N PHE A 188 3.39 -25.56 0.55
CA PHE A 188 2.05 -25.30 0.01
C PHE A 188 0.98 -25.99 0.87
N PRO A 189 0.79 -25.56 2.13
CA PRO A 189 -0.14 -26.23 3.06
C PRO A 189 -1.60 -26.15 2.57
N ASN A 190 -1.92 -25.10 1.82
CA ASN A 190 -3.25 -24.80 1.30
C ASN A 190 -3.42 -25.16 -0.20
N GLY A 191 -2.42 -25.81 -0.80
CA GLY A 191 -2.41 -26.19 -2.21
C GLY A 191 -1.86 -25.13 -3.17
N THR A 192 -1.43 -25.56 -4.35
CA THR A 192 -0.81 -24.71 -5.38
C THR A 192 -1.78 -23.69 -6.00
N LEU A 193 -3.09 -23.99 -6.00
CA LEU A 193 -4.09 -23.03 -6.47
C LEU A 193 -4.15 -21.77 -5.60
N GLN A 194 -4.04 -21.92 -4.27
CA GLN A 194 -4.05 -20.79 -3.35
C GLN A 194 -2.77 -19.95 -3.49
N PHE A 195 -1.65 -20.58 -3.86
CA PHE A 195 -0.43 -19.89 -4.26
C PHE A 195 -0.65 -18.97 -5.47
N PHE A 196 -1.25 -19.46 -6.55
CA PHE A 196 -1.55 -18.59 -7.70
C PHE A 196 -2.57 -17.49 -7.38
N MET A 197 -3.60 -17.81 -6.58
CA MET A 197 -4.60 -16.82 -6.17
C MET A 197 -3.98 -15.69 -5.34
N SER A 198 -2.93 -15.96 -4.56
CA SER A 198 -2.29 -14.95 -3.74
C SER A 198 -1.63 -13.81 -4.52
N PHE A 199 -1.21 -14.05 -5.77
CA PHE A 199 -0.68 -12.97 -6.63
C PHE A 199 -1.71 -11.85 -6.84
N LEU A 200 -3.01 -12.15 -6.76
CA LEU A 200 -4.08 -11.16 -6.84
C LEU A 200 -4.28 -10.41 -5.51
N TYR A 201 -3.97 -11.05 -4.38
CA TYR A 201 -4.13 -10.50 -3.03
C TYR A 201 -2.88 -9.81 -2.50
N VAL A 202 -1.74 -9.91 -3.20
CA VAL A 202 -0.57 -9.09 -2.89
C VAL A 202 -1.04 -7.64 -2.85
N PRO A 203 -0.84 -6.95 -1.72
CA PRO A 203 -1.27 -5.56 -1.61
C PRO A 203 -0.65 -4.81 -2.77
N LYS A 204 -1.52 -4.21 -3.59
CA LYS A 204 -1.07 -3.33 -4.66
C LYS A 204 -0.42 -2.17 -3.94
N TRP A 205 0.92 -2.19 -3.94
CA TRP A 205 1.75 -1.08 -3.53
C TRP A 205 1.17 0.16 -4.19
N ASP A 206 0.93 1.19 -3.39
CA ASP A 206 0.23 2.38 -3.85
C ASP A 206 1.12 3.12 -4.86
N ILE A 207 1.11 2.67 -6.11
CA ILE A 207 1.86 3.23 -7.25
C ILE A 207 1.43 4.69 -7.46
N ALA A 208 0.23 5.04 -6.98
CA ALA A 208 -0.29 6.39 -6.94
C ALA A 208 0.62 7.38 -6.18
N VAL A 209 1.25 6.94 -5.09
CA VAL A 209 2.14 7.82 -4.29
C VAL A 209 3.51 7.95 -4.94
N LEU A 210 3.99 6.93 -5.66
CA LEU A 210 5.33 6.94 -6.27
C LEU A 210 5.41 7.74 -7.57
N TYR A 211 4.29 7.99 -8.26
CA TYR A 211 4.27 8.72 -9.54
C TYR A 211 3.31 9.92 -9.57
N GLY A 212 2.55 10.16 -8.50
CA GLY A 212 1.47 11.15 -8.44
C GLY A 212 1.83 12.54 -7.89
N PHE A 213 3.12 12.89 -7.74
CA PHE A 213 3.49 14.23 -7.27
C PHE A 213 4.66 14.81 -8.06
N PRO A 214 4.37 15.48 -9.18
CA PRO A 214 4.99 16.80 -9.35
C PRO A 214 3.98 17.95 -9.34
N ASN A 215 2.71 17.70 -9.70
CA ASN A 215 1.69 18.75 -9.77
C ASN A 215 0.29 18.21 -9.42
N GLY A 216 -0.11 18.50 -8.18
CA GLY A 216 -1.46 18.60 -7.61
C GLY A 216 -2.65 17.92 -8.31
N PHE A 217 -3.40 17.20 -7.49
CA PHE A 217 -4.78 16.74 -7.71
C PHE A 217 -5.81 17.87 -8.02
N LEU A 218 -5.37 19.10 -8.27
CA LEU A 218 -6.18 20.28 -8.57
C LEU A 218 -5.36 21.25 -9.45
N CYS A 219 -5.31 21.00 -10.74
CA CYS A 219 -5.14 22.05 -11.75
C CYS A 219 -5.74 21.55 -13.08
N LEU A 220 -6.93 22.06 -13.39
CA LEU A 220 -7.49 22.07 -14.74
C LEU A 220 -6.45 22.60 -15.75
N PRO A 221 -6.51 22.20 -17.02
CA PRO A 221 -5.55 22.62 -18.02
C PRO A 221 -5.64 24.14 -18.16
N SER A 222 -4.54 24.82 -17.93
CA SER A 222 -4.38 26.23 -18.28
C SER A 222 -2.97 26.37 -18.84
N TYR A 223 -2.93 26.83 -20.07
CA TYR A 223 -1.81 27.45 -20.79
C TYR A 223 -0.69 28.00 -19.90
#